data_AF-A0A953M3A0-F1
#
_entry.id   AF-A0A953M3A0-F1
#
_cell.length_a   1.000
_cell.length_b   1.000
_cell.length_c   1.000
_cell.angle_alpha   90.00
_cell.angle_beta   90.00
_cell.angle_gamma   90.00
#
_symmetry.space_group_name_H-M   'P 1'
#
loop_
_entity.id
_entity.type
_entity.pdbx_description
1 polymer ?
#
loop_
_entity_poly.entity_id
_entity_poly.type
_entity_poly.pdbx_seq_one_letter_code
_entity_poly.pdbx_strand_id
1 'polypeptide(L)'
;MELEIKRPDHIVPSYSLTGDLLSYLRCRLQYRYHNGSALPPSRPVQQWFGEFLHGTLELAFRFWEKNHDDYPFPWPCIQREWRAPAPNWAPNDIGRFADIIESALRQQGKQARSAAARNSGFRRVELAINQLGPHLFPLIDAAEKKVIGTRAVPNSQVGLRCSNYELHGVIDVLTNVTLGHSKTTNLIRDCVEQICPNLVGSYEVIVDYKGSQRPRMISTDPYWEQGDWQVQTYAWLRSRQPESLLIAAGILIYINELTPGDKEMQNLKRGIADGTTDVVPTPGSADEQIVRMWRPGNAIDQLSIEFRLRRAIRVIPVTNESTQTALKEFDDVVRRAEEDIIKEACIGDILQAWSPQCLDDDTCSACDFRYFCPRPAGKGDGYRPEAPEAP
;
A
#
# COMPACT_ATOMS: atom_id res chain seq x y z
N MET A 1 2.02 13.39 55.90
CA MET A 1 0.88 13.30 54.97
C MET A 1 1.48 13.39 53.58
N GLU A 2 1.82 12.25 52.99
CA GLU A 2 2.24 12.18 51.59
C GLU A 2 1.00 12.47 50.74
N LEU A 3 1.05 13.53 49.94
CA LEU A 3 -0.01 13.84 49.00
C LEU A 3 0.06 12.82 47.87
N GLU A 4 -1.05 12.14 47.59
CA GLU A 4 -1.18 11.29 46.41
C GLU A 4 -0.89 12.13 45.16
N ILE A 5 0.25 11.86 44.53
CA ILE A 5 0.56 12.40 43.20
C ILE A 5 -0.48 11.83 42.26
N LYS A 6 -1.38 12.68 41.74
CA LYS A 6 -2.34 12.31 40.69
C LYS A 6 -1.54 11.62 39.58
N ARG A 7 -1.80 10.32 39.35
CA ARG A 7 -1.16 9.59 38.24
C ARG A 7 -1.37 10.41 36.97
N PRO A 8 -0.33 10.66 36.15
CA PRO A 8 -0.54 11.32 34.87
C PRO A 8 -1.63 10.54 34.12
N ASP A 9 -2.55 11.25 33.48
CA ASP A 9 -3.61 10.62 32.69
C ASP A 9 -2.93 9.62 31.75
N HIS A 10 -3.24 8.32 31.89
CA HIS A 10 -2.66 7.29 31.03
C HIS A 10 -3.04 7.64 29.60
N ILE A 11 -2.08 8.17 28.83
CA ILE A 11 -2.26 8.44 27.42
C ILE A 11 -2.36 7.07 26.75
N VAL A 12 -3.51 6.77 26.15
CA VAL A 12 -3.62 5.68 25.18
C VAL A 12 -3.31 6.31 23.82
N PRO A 13 -2.06 6.22 23.33
CA PRO A 13 -1.71 6.77 22.01
C PRO A 13 -2.50 6.04 20.93
N SER A 14 -2.91 6.77 19.90
CA SER A 14 -3.53 6.21 18.70
C SER A 14 -2.52 6.17 17.57
N TYR A 15 -2.40 5.01 16.93
CA TYR A 15 -1.50 4.75 15.81
C TYR A 15 -2.28 4.31 14.58
N SER A 16 -1.96 4.92 13.44
CA SER A 16 -2.35 4.47 12.11
C SER A 16 -1.46 3.33 11.65
N LEU A 17 -2.04 2.23 11.17
CA LEU A 17 -1.28 1.10 10.64
C LEU A 17 -0.33 1.53 9.51
N THR A 18 -0.85 2.28 8.54
CA THR A 18 -0.09 2.74 7.37
C THR A 18 0.62 4.05 7.63
N GLY A 19 -0.06 5.00 8.27
CA GLY A 19 0.47 6.34 8.55
C GLY A 19 1.61 6.33 9.54
N ASP A 20 1.56 5.44 10.55
CA ASP A 20 2.53 5.43 11.64
C ASP A 20 3.43 4.21 11.63
N LEU A 21 2.86 3.00 11.75
CA LEU A 21 3.69 1.81 11.97
C LEU A 21 4.55 1.46 10.75
N LEU A 22 3.94 1.43 9.56
CA LEU A 22 4.69 1.21 8.32
C LEU A 22 5.64 2.37 8.00
N SER A 23 5.25 3.62 8.26
CA SER A 23 6.14 4.78 8.09
C SER A 23 7.35 4.73 9.01
N TYR A 24 7.17 4.32 10.27
CA TYR A 24 8.25 4.13 11.24
C TYR A 24 9.21 3.03 10.77
N LEU A 25 8.67 1.89 10.29
CA LEU A 25 9.47 0.80 9.74
C LEU A 25 10.27 1.21 8.48
N ARG A 26 9.71 2.08 7.64
CA ARG A 26 10.42 2.63 6.47
C ARG A 26 11.59 3.51 6.88
N CYS A 27 11.33 4.51 7.71
CA CYS A 27 12.37 5.40 8.21
C CYS A 27 11.90 6.13 9.47
N ARG A 28 12.43 5.73 10.62
CA ARG A 28 12.08 6.31 11.94
C ARG A 28 12.31 7.81 12.01
N LEU A 29 13.43 8.28 11.45
CA LEU A 29 13.76 9.71 11.45
C LEU A 29 12.77 10.52 10.60
N GLN A 30 12.43 10.02 9.41
CA GLN A 30 11.44 10.67 8.54
C GLN A 30 10.06 10.67 9.21
N TYR A 31 9.65 9.54 9.79
CA TYR A 31 8.42 9.43 10.58
C TYR A 31 8.37 10.47 11.69
N ARG A 32 9.43 10.61 12.49
CA ARG A 32 9.46 11.59 13.58
C ARG A 32 9.31 13.03 13.09
N TYR A 33 9.97 13.38 11.98
CA TYR A 33 9.83 14.73 11.44
C TYR A 33 8.42 14.98 10.92
N HIS A 34 7.78 14.04 10.21
CA HIS A 34 6.42 14.27 9.73
C HIS A 34 5.35 14.27 10.82
N ASN A 35 5.48 13.43 11.85
CA ASN A 35 4.45 13.29 12.87
C ASN A 35 4.61 14.21 14.09
N GLY A 36 5.84 14.62 14.41
CA GLY A 36 6.09 15.50 15.56
C GLY A 36 6.59 16.89 15.19
N SER A 37 6.60 17.24 13.90
CA SER A 37 6.61 18.65 13.49
C SER A 37 5.31 18.88 12.73
N ALA A 38 4.62 20.00 12.94
CA ALA A 38 3.41 20.35 12.20
C ALA A 38 3.70 20.69 10.72
N LEU A 39 4.77 20.13 10.15
CA LEU A 39 5.21 20.35 8.79
C LEU A 39 4.44 19.38 7.88
N PRO A 40 3.64 19.89 6.93
CA PRO A 40 3.01 19.04 5.94
C PRO A 40 4.11 18.34 5.12
N PRO A 41 3.94 17.04 4.77
CA PRO A 41 4.89 16.34 3.92
C PRO A 41 5.06 17.11 2.59
N SER A 42 6.29 17.40 2.20
CA SER A 42 6.61 18.35 1.13
C SER A 42 6.71 17.69 -0.26
N ARG A 43 6.52 16.36 -0.34
CA ARG A 43 6.49 15.61 -1.61
C ARG A 43 5.13 15.01 -1.95
N PRO A 44 4.23 15.84 -2.53
CA PRO A 44 2.88 15.44 -2.91
C PRO A 44 2.78 14.35 -4.00
N VAL A 45 3.88 13.85 -4.58
CA VAL A 45 3.82 13.05 -5.83
C VAL A 45 3.52 11.57 -5.61
N GLN A 46 4.15 10.92 -4.61
CA GLN A 46 3.81 9.52 -4.26
C GLN A 46 2.44 9.46 -3.57
N GLN A 47 2.13 10.48 -2.76
CA GLN A 47 0.79 10.70 -2.22
C GLN A 47 -0.23 10.93 -3.34
N TRP A 48 0.12 11.71 -4.36
CA TRP A 48 -0.76 11.95 -5.51
C TRP A 48 -1.13 10.66 -6.21
N PHE A 49 -0.16 9.79 -6.57
CA PHE A 49 -0.51 8.58 -7.32
C PHE A 49 -1.36 7.61 -6.48
N GLY A 50 -1.04 7.43 -5.19
CA GLY A 50 -1.85 6.63 -4.28
C GLY A 50 -3.28 7.17 -4.15
N GLU A 51 -3.44 8.42 -3.76
CA GLU A 51 -4.78 9.02 -3.58
C GLU A 51 -5.56 9.12 -4.90
N PHE A 52 -4.85 9.35 -6.02
CA PHE A 52 -5.45 9.35 -7.35
C PHE A 52 -5.98 7.95 -7.71
N LEU A 53 -5.19 6.90 -7.47
CA LEU A 53 -5.57 5.52 -7.74
C LEU A 53 -6.78 5.10 -6.89
N HIS A 54 -6.72 5.25 -5.57
CA HIS A 54 -7.78 4.83 -4.66
C HIS A 54 -9.07 5.63 -4.94
N GLY A 55 -8.98 6.96 -5.03
CA GLY A 55 -10.14 7.81 -5.30
C GLY A 55 -10.79 7.52 -6.66
N THR A 56 -10.00 7.21 -7.68
CA THR A 56 -10.55 6.89 -9.01
C THR A 56 -11.25 5.52 -9.01
N LEU A 57 -10.65 4.51 -8.35
CA LEU A 57 -11.26 3.19 -8.19
C LEU A 57 -12.55 3.26 -7.37
N GLU A 58 -12.58 4.04 -6.30
CA GLU A 58 -13.78 4.24 -5.47
C GLU A 58 -14.91 4.90 -6.26
N LEU A 59 -14.63 5.97 -7.02
CA LEU A 59 -15.63 6.61 -7.87
C LEU A 59 -16.14 5.67 -8.98
N ALA A 60 -15.23 4.90 -9.59
CA ALA A 60 -15.59 3.92 -10.61
C ALA A 60 -16.50 2.82 -10.05
N PHE A 61 -16.18 2.29 -8.85
CA PHE A 61 -17.02 1.30 -8.18
C PHE A 61 -18.41 1.87 -7.84
N ARG A 62 -18.48 3.07 -7.25
CA ARG A 62 -19.77 3.73 -6.93
C ARG A 62 -20.62 4.00 -8.17
N PHE A 63 -19.99 4.28 -9.31
CA PHE A 63 -20.70 4.41 -10.58
C PHE A 63 -21.19 3.04 -11.07
N TRP A 64 -20.34 2.01 -11.03
CA TRP A 64 -20.69 0.65 -11.43
C TRP A 64 -21.87 0.11 -10.62
N GLU A 65 -21.81 0.23 -9.29
CA GLU A 65 -22.85 -0.25 -8.37
C GLU A 65 -24.25 0.22 -8.78
N LYS A 66 -24.36 1.46 -9.26
CA LYS A 66 -25.64 2.09 -9.64
C LYS A 66 -26.04 1.89 -11.10
N ASN A 67 -25.10 1.59 -12.00
CA ASN A 67 -25.33 1.66 -13.44
C ASN A 67 -24.75 0.47 -14.23
N HIS A 68 -24.37 -0.63 -13.58
CA HIS A 68 -23.67 -1.75 -14.23
C HIS A 68 -24.49 -2.46 -15.31
N ASP A 69 -25.82 -2.42 -15.24
CA ASP A 69 -26.70 -2.98 -16.28
C ASP A 69 -26.66 -2.17 -17.58
N ASP A 70 -26.48 -0.84 -17.50
CA ASP A 70 -26.49 0.07 -18.64
C ASP A 70 -25.10 0.28 -19.25
N TYR A 71 -24.04 0.09 -18.45
CA TYR A 71 -22.66 0.36 -18.84
C TYR A 71 -21.76 -0.85 -18.60
N PRO A 72 -21.81 -1.88 -19.47
CA PRO A 72 -20.90 -3.01 -19.38
C PRO A 72 -19.46 -2.57 -19.66
N PHE A 73 -18.50 -3.27 -19.07
CA PHE A 73 -17.08 -3.13 -19.41
C PHE A 73 -16.80 -3.60 -20.85
N PRO A 74 -15.74 -3.09 -21.51
CA PRO A 74 -14.80 -2.07 -21.04
C PRO A 74 -15.35 -0.65 -21.18
N TRP A 75 -14.94 0.22 -20.27
CA TRP A 75 -15.26 1.64 -20.28
C TRP A 75 -14.19 2.47 -21.01
N PRO A 76 -14.56 3.56 -21.69
CA PRO A 76 -13.61 4.47 -22.31
C PRO A 76 -12.77 5.19 -21.24
N CYS A 77 -11.57 5.64 -21.62
CA CYS A 77 -10.70 6.46 -20.78
C CYS A 77 -10.15 7.62 -21.60
N ILE A 78 -10.95 8.67 -21.78
CA ILE A 78 -10.53 9.87 -22.51
C ILE A 78 -9.83 10.81 -21.53
N GLN A 79 -8.50 10.86 -21.60
CA GLN A 79 -7.73 11.76 -20.74
C GLN A 79 -7.91 13.22 -21.19
N ARG A 80 -8.30 14.10 -20.26
CA ARG A 80 -8.26 15.56 -20.49
C ARG A 80 -6.83 16.01 -20.72
N GLU A 81 -6.57 16.74 -21.81
CA GLU A 81 -5.27 17.35 -22.04
C GLU A 81 -4.88 18.31 -20.89
N TRP A 82 -3.58 18.40 -20.59
CA TRP A 82 -3.10 19.12 -19.42
C TRP A 82 -3.48 20.61 -19.49
N ARG A 83 -4.37 21.06 -18.59
CA ARG A 83 -4.91 22.44 -18.53
C ARG A 83 -5.80 22.83 -19.72
N ALA A 84 -6.23 21.87 -20.54
CA ALA A 84 -7.24 22.09 -21.58
C ALA A 84 -8.66 22.18 -20.97
N PRO A 85 -9.70 22.60 -21.71
CA PRO A 85 -11.08 22.40 -21.28
C PRO A 85 -11.40 20.90 -21.09
N ALA A 86 -12.42 20.61 -20.27
CA ALA A 86 -12.90 19.24 -20.11
C ALA A 86 -13.46 18.72 -21.46
N PRO A 87 -13.07 17.52 -21.91
CA PRO A 87 -13.67 16.90 -23.08
C PRO A 87 -15.11 16.48 -22.79
N ASN A 88 -15.86 16.17 -23.84
CA ASN A 88 -17.21 15.63 -23.70
C ASN A 88 -17.15 14.14 -23.34
N TRP A 89 -17.07 13.84 -22.05
CA TRP A 89 -17.02 12.48 -21.54
C TRP A 89 -18.37 11.76 -21.58
N ALA A 90 -18.33 10.46 -21.88
CA ALA A 90 -19.45 9.58 -21.57
C ALA A 90 -19.64 9.47 -20.04
N PRO A 91 -20.86 9.13 -19.56
CA PRO A 91 -21.10 8.99 -18.12
C PRO A 91 -20.16 8.02 -17.40
N ASN A 92 -19.83 6.90 -18.06
CA ASN A 92 -18.96 5.83 -17.59
C ASN A 92 -17.47 6.01 -17.93
N ASP A 93 -17.07 7.17 -18.48
CA ASP A 93 -15.68 7.38 -18.89
C ASP A 93 -14.74 7.46 -17.67
N ILE A 94 -13.73 6.59 -17.65
CA ILE A 94 -12.73 6.53 -16.59
C ILE A 94 -11.94 7.84 -16.50
N GLY A 95 -11.71 8.50 -17.63
CA GLY A 95 -11.04 9.80 -17.69
C GLY A 95 -11.79 10.89 -16.94
N ARG A 96 -13.14 10.81 -16.90
CA ARG A 96 -13.99 11.70 -16.11
C ARG A 96 -13.81 11.48 -14.61
N PHE A 97 -13.82 10.23 -14.16
CA PHE A 97 -13.61 9.89 -12.74
C PHE A 97 -12.22 10.33 -12.28
N ALA A 98 -11.21 10.03 -13.08
CA ALA A 98 -9.83 10.44 -12.84
C ALA A 98 -9.67 11.97 -12.79
N ASP A 99 -10.31 12.73 -13.69
CA ASP A 99 -10.21 14.21 -13.70
C ASP A 99 -10.83 14.85 -12.46
N ILE A 100 -11.93 14.29 -11.93
CA ILE A 100 -12.56 14.75 -10.68
C ILE A 100 -11.57 14.62 -9.52
N ILE A 101 -10.95 13.45 -9.39
CA ILE A 101 -9.98 13.18 -8.33
C ILE A 101 -8.72 14.02 -8.51
N GLU A 102 -8.17 14.08 -9.72
CA GLU A 102 -7.00 14.92 -10.01
C GLU A 102 -7.26 16.40 -9.69
N SER A 103 -8.46 16.90 -10.00
CA SER A 103 -8.85 18.28 -9.68
C SER A 103 -8.96 18.52 -8.17
N ALA A 104 -9.52 17.57 -7.42
CA ALA A 104 -9.58 17.64 -5.97
C ALA A 104 -8.17 17.62 -5.33
N LEU A 105 -7.29 16.74 -5.81
CA LEU A 105 -5.90 16.67 -5.36
C LEU A 105 -5.14 17.97 -5.67
N ARG A 106 -5.37 18.55 -6.85
CA ARG A 106 -4.77 19.84 -7.22
C ARG A 106 -5.16 20.96 -6.26
N GLN A 107 -6.40 21.00 -5.78
CA GLN A 107 -6.84 21.98 -4.76
C GLN A 107 -6.13 21.79 -3.41
N GLN A 108 -5.71 20.56 -3.10
CA GLN A 108 -4.90 20.24 -1.92
C GLN A 108 -3.40 20.47 -2.14
N GLY A 109 -3.00 21.06 -3.26
CA GLY A 109 -1.59 21.27 -3.62
C GLY A 109 -0.89 20.00 -4.12
N LYS A 110 -1.61 18.90 -4.35
CA LYS A 110 -1.05 17.63 -4.83
C LYS A 110 -1.19 17.51 -6.35
N GLN A 111 -0.07 17.33 -7.05
CA GLN A 111 -0.06 17.19 -8.51
C GLN A 111 0.99 16.17 -8.96
N ALA A 112 0.76 15.56 -10.11
CA ALA A 112 1.76 14.72 -10.77
C ALA A 112 3.05 15.52 -11.06
N ARG A 113 4.21 14.89 -10.85
CA ARG A 113 5.53 15.52 -11.09
C ARG A 113 5.81 15.88 -12.54
N SER A 114 5.16 15.19 -13.47
CA SER A 114 5.39 15.34 -14.91
C SER A 114 4.20 14.81 -15.69
N ALA A 115 4.06 15.26 -16.94
CA ALA A 115 3.06 14.73 -17.86
C ALA A 115 3.19 13.21 -18.05
N ALA A 116 4.42 12.69 -18.10
CA ALA A 116 4.66 11.24 -18.21
C ALA A 116 4.15 10.47 -16.97
N ALA A 117 4.39 10.99 -15.75
CA ALA A 117 3.89 10.38 -14.52
C ALA A 117 2.35 10.39 -14.48
N ARG A 118 1.74 11.50 -14.93
CA ARG A 118 0.29 11.63 -15.02
C ARG A 118 -0.31 10.64 -16.02
N ASN A 119 0.21 10.58 -17.25
CA ASN A 119 -0.23 9.66 -18.29
C ASN A 119 -0.11 8.19 -17.84
N SER A 120 0.99 7.87 -17.14
CA SER A 120 1.16 6.54 -16.53
C SER A 120 0.09 6.25 -15.49
N GLY A 121 -0.28 7.23 -14.66
CA GLY A 121 -1.37 7.10 -13.70
C GLY A 121 -2.71 6.80 -14.36
N PHE A 122 -3.10 7.56 -15.39
CA PHE A 122 -4.32 7.35 -16.17
C PHE A 122 -4.35 5.97 -16.84
N ARG A 123 -3.24 5.55 -17.44
CA ARG A 123 -3.14 4.22 -18.08
C ARG A 123 -3.29 3.08 -17.07
N ARG A 124 -2.78 3.25 -15.85
CA ARG A 124 -2.88 2.27 -14.77
C ARG A 124 -4.31 2.13 -14.26
N VAL A 125 -5.01 3.24 -14.01
CA VAL A 125 -6.42 3.19 -13.57
C VAL A 125 -7.33 2.65 -14.67
N GLU A 126 -7.06 2.97 -15.93
CA GLU A 126 -7.78 2.40 -17.08
C GLU A 126 -7.70 0.88 -17.08
N LEU A 127 -6.48 0.33 -16.99
CA LEU A 127 -6.28 -1.11 -16.97
C LEU A 127 -6.79 -1.76 -15.69
N ALA A 128 -6.62 -1.12 -14.52
CA ALA A 128 -7.17 -1.63 -13.27
C ALA A 128 -8.70 -1.77 -13.35
N ILE A 129 -9.40 -0.71 -13.76
CA ILE A 129 -10.88 -0.73 -13.85
C ILE A 129 -11.34 -1.74 -14.90
N ASN A 130 -10.77 -1.71 -16.11
CA ASN A 130 -11.26 -2.56 -17.20
C ASN A 130 -10.85 -4.04 -17.07
N GLN A 131 -9.76 -4.37 -16.36
CA GLN A 131 -9.27 -5.74 -16.24
C GLN A 131 -9.59 -6.37 -14.88
N LEU A 132 -9.53 -5.60 -13.78
CA LEU A 132 -9.88 -6.10 -12.44
C LEU A 132 -11.34 -5.81 -12.09
N GLY A 133 -11.90 -4.69 -12.51
CA GLY A 133 -13.28 -4.30 -12.20
C GLY A 133 -14.33 -5.38 -12.47
N PRO A 134 -14.35 -6.05 -13.64
CA PRO A 134 -15.29 -7.14 -13.92
C PRO A 134 -15.24 -8.31 -12.92
N HIS A 135 -14.09 -8.52 -12.28
CA HIS A 135 -13.88 -9.60 -11.32
C HIS A 135 -14.03 -9.13 -9.87
N LEU A 136 -13.61 -7.92 -9.57
CA LEU A 136 -13.54 -7.39 -8.21
C LEU A 136 -14.83 -6.68 -7.81
N PHE A 137 -15.37 -5.80 -8.65
CA PHE A 137 -16.54 -4.96 -8.29
C PHE A 137 -17.77 -5.78 -7.86
N PRO A 138 -18.12 -6.90 -8.54
CA PRO A 138 -19.23 -7.73 -8.09
C PRO A 138 -19.05 -8.41 -6.73
N LEU A 139 -17.82 -8.45 -6.20
CA LEU A 139 -17.50 -9.07 -4.92
C LEU A 139 -17.42 -8.07 -3.77
N ILE A 140 -17.41 -6.76 -4.06
CA ILE A 140 -17.26 -5.73 -3.03
C ILE A 140 -18.54 -5.64 -2.20
N ASP A 141 -18.40 -5.84 -0.90
CA ASP A 141 -19.46 -5.64 0.09
C ASP A 141 -19.35 -4.25 0.73
N ALA A 142 -18.13 -3.80 1.01
CA ALA A 142 -17.85 -2.45 1.50
C ALA A 142 -16.53 -1.92 0.94
N ALA A 143 -16.47 -0.61 0.69
CA ALA A 143 -15.24 0.11 0.36
C ALA A 143 -14.89 1.10 1.49
N GLU A 144 -13.60 1.40 1.67
CA GLU A 144 -13.08 2.36 2.65
C GLU A 144 -13.54 2.08 4.10
N LYS A 145 -13.47 0.81 4.51
CA LYS A 145 -13.94 0.36 5.84
C LYS A 145 -12.92 0.73 6.92
N LYS A 146 -13.31 1.64 7.81
CA LYS A 146 -12.52 1.99 9.00
C LYS A 146 -12.52 0.86 10.02
N VAL A 147 -11.33 0.49 10.48
CA VAL A 147 -11.11 -0.56 11.48
C VAL A 147 -10.27 -0.05 12.64
N ILE A 148 -10.59 -0.48 13.86
CA ILE A 148 -10.00 0.04 15.11
C ILE A 148 -9.93 -1.07 16.16
N GLY A 149 -8.90 -1.05 16.99
CA GLY A 149 -8.75 -1.96 18.11
C GLY A 149 -7.68 -1.47 19.08
N THR A 150 -7.72 -1.99 20.31
CA THR A 150 -6.74 -1.66 21.36
C THR A 150 -5.85 -2.87 21.64
N ARG A 151 -4.58 -2.62 21.96
CA ARG A 151 -3.57 -3.62 22.33
C ARG A 151 -2.70 -3.14 23.48
N ALA A 152 -2.10 -4.08 24.20
CA ALA A 152 -1.11 -3.77 25.21
C ALA A 152 0.25 -3.51 24.53
N VAL A 153 1.00 -2.55 25.05
CA VAL A 153 2.40 -2.34 24.63
C VAL A 153 3.28 -3.38 25.34
N PRO A 154 4.20 -4.07 24.64
CA PRO A 154 5.11 -5.01 25.28
C PRO A 154 5.98 -4.32 26.33
N ASN A 155 6.35 -5.06 27.37
CA ASN A 155 7.25 -4.57 28.42
C ASN A 155 8.57 -4.08 27.81
N SER A 156 9.03 -2.91 28.26
CA SER A 156 10.34 -2.35 27.93
C SER A 156 11.22 -2.27 29.18
N GLN A 157 12.54 -2.20 28.99
CA GLN A 157 13.49 -1.90 30.06
C GLN A 157 13.33 -0.45 30.56
N VAL A 158 12.79 0.44 29.72
CA VAL A 158 12.49 1.82 30.06
C VAL A 158 11.00 1.91 30.44
N GLY A 159 10.69 2.70 31.47
CA GLY A 159 9.31 2.95 31.87
C GLY A 159 8.55 3.69 30.76
N LEU A 160 7.69 2.97 30.02
CA LEU A 160 6.90 3.55 28.94
C LEU A 160 5.79 4.46 29.49
N ARG A 161 5.42 5.48 28.70
CA ARG A 161 4.32 6.41 29.07
C ARG A 161 2.93 5.77 29.00
N CYS A 162 2.80 4.63 28.34
CA CYS A 162 1.55 3.95 28.06
C CYS A 162 1.69 2.44 28.28
N SER A 163 0.62 1.79 28.73
CA SER A 163 0.52 0.33 28.84
C SER A 163 -0.33 -0.28 27.73
N ASN A 164 -1.14 0.54 27.07
CA ASN A 164 -1.99 0.17 25.94
C ASN A 164 -1.92 1.25 24.86
N TYR A 165 -2.21 0.86 23.63
CA TYR A 165 -2.32 1.75 22.49
C TYR A 165 -3.54 1.37 21.65
N GLU A 166 -4.09 2.38 20.97
CA GLU A 166 -5.10 2.20 19.94
C GLU A 166 -4.42 2.06 18.59
N LEU A 167 -4.89 1.09 17.80
CA LEU A 167 -4.48 0.86 16.43
C LEU A 167 -5.69 1.03 15.53
N HIS A 168 -5.56 1.85 14.49
CA HIS A 168 -6.60 2.06 13.50
C HIS A 168 -6.05 1.98 12.07
N GLY A 169 -6.96 1.77 11.13
CA GLY A 169 -6.64 1.80 9.70
C GLY A 169 -7.89 1.78 8.83
N VAL A 170 -7.68 1.80 7.52
CA VAL A 170 -8.75 1.79 6.53
C VAL A 170 -8.46 0.66 5.56
N ILE A 171 -9.43 -0.24 5.42
CA ILE A 171 -9.43 -1.31 4.41
C ILE A 171 -10.02 -0.73 3.14
N ASP A 172 -9.28 -0.76 2.03
CA ASP A 172 -9.74 -0.21 0.74
C ASP A 172 -11.01 -0.92 0.27
N VAL A 173 -10.99 -2.25 0.27
CA VAL A 173 -12.09 -3.08 -0.20
C VAL A 173 -12.26 -4.30 0.72
N LEU A 174 -13.47 -4.48 1.21
CA LEU A 174 -13.93 -5.69 1.89
C LEU A 174 -14.87 -6.42 0.94
N THR A 175 -14.53 -7.67 0.61
CA THR A 175 -15.35 -8.53 -0.23
C THR A 175 -16.02 -9.61 0.58
N ASN A 176 -17.21 -10.02 0.16
CA ASN A 176 -17.90 -11.19 0.70
C ASN A 176 -17.88 -12.31 -0.34
N VAL A 177 -17.15 -13.39 -0.04
CA VAL A 177 -16.96 -14.50 -0.96
C VAL A 177 -17.56 -15.77 -0.34
N THR A 178 -18.53 -16.35 -1.02
CA THR A 178 -19.02 -17.69 -0.69
C THR A 178 -18.31 -18.74 -1.53
N LEU A 179 -17.55 -19.61 -0.87
CA LEU A 179 -16.75 -20.67 -1.47
C LEU A 179 -17.46 -22.03 -1.31
N GLY A 180 -17.31 -22.91 -2.31
CA GLY A 180 -17.76 -24.31 -2.23
C GLY A 180 -19.09 -24.69 -2.90
N HIS A 181 -19.72 -23.80 -3.68
CA HIS A 181 -21.05 -24.10 -4.29
C HIS A 181 -21.12 -24.13 -5.83
N SER A 182 -20.07 -23.76 -6.56
CA SER A 182 -19.95 -23.98 -8.01
C SER A 182 -18.54 -23.62 -8.51
N LYS A 183 -18.11 -24.19 -9.65
CA LYS A 183 -16.95 -23.66 -10.41
C LYS A 183 -17.32 -22.26 -10.89
N THR A 184 -16.76 -21.25 -10.24
CA THR A 184 -16.92 -19.85 -10.67
C THR A 184 -15.89 -19.51 -11.73
N THR A 185 -16.24 -18.58 -12.62
CA THR A 185 -15.34 -18.02 -13.65
C THR A 185 -14.71 -16.70 -13.19
N ASN A 186 -14.55 -16.49 -11.88
CA ASN A 186 -14.10 -15.22 -11.31
C ASN A 186 -12.64 -15.34 -10.86
N LEU A 187 -11.76 -14.56 -11.50
CA LEU A 187 -10.32 -14.56 -11.24
C LEU A 187 -9.95 -14.41 -9.76
N ILE A 188 -10.60 -13.49 -9.04
CA ILE A 188 -10.29 -13.21 -7.63
C ILE A 188 -10.62 -14.44 -6.78
N ARG A 189 -11.78 -15.05 -7.02
CA ARG A 189 -12.19 -16.26 -6.32
C ARG A 189 -11.26 -17.43 -6.63
N ASP A 190 -10.90 -17.61 -7.90
CA ASP A 190 -9.99 -18.68 -8.33
C ASP A 190 -8.61 -18.55 -7.66
N CYS A 191 -8.08 -17.33 -7.56
CA CYS A 191 -6.83 -17.06 -6.84
C CYS A 191 -6.93 -17.42 -5.35
N VAL A 192 -8.05 -17.12 -4.69
CA VAL A 192 -8.27 -17.46 -3.28
C VAL A 192 -8.41 -18.97 -3.09
N GLU A 193 -9.20 -19.65 -3.93
CA GLU A 193 -9.40 -21.11 -3.86
C GLU A 193 -8.09 -21.88 -4.10
N GLN A 194 -7.23 -21.41 -5.01
CA GLN A 194 -5.93 -22.03 -5.26
C GLN A 194 -4.98 -21.98 -4.05
N ILE A 195 -4.99 -20.87 -3.32
CA ILE A 195 -4.09 -20.63 -2.19
C ILE A 195 -4.69 -21.13 -0.86
N CYS A 196 -6.01 -21.16 -0.76
CA CYS A 196 -6.74 -21.59 0.42
C CYS A 196 -7.76 -22.70 0.08
N PRO A 197 -7.30 -23.92 -0.28
CA PRO A 197 -8.14 -24.98 -0.86
C PRO A 197 -9.16 -25.59 0.09
N ASN A 198 -8.99 -25.41 1.41
CA ASN A 198 -9.83 -26.04 2.44
C ASN A 198 -10.95 -25.11 2.96
N LEU A 199 -11.18 -23.97 2.31
CA LEU A 199 -12.24 -23.04 2.71
C LEU A 199 -13.62 -23.54 2.27
N VAL A 200 -14.58 -23.58 3.20
CA VAL A 200 -15.97 -24.01 2.98
C VAL A 200 -16.95 -23.04 3.64
N GLY A 201 -17.84 -22.42 2.87
CA GLY A 201 -18.84 -21.48 3.37
C GLY A 201 -18.58 -20.04 2.96
N SER A 202 -19.13 -19.09 3.71
CA SER A 202 -19.02 -17.66 3.44
C SER A 202 -17.91 -17.02 4.26
N TYR A 203 -17.07 -16.24 3.58
CA TYR A 203 -15.87 -15.63 4.14
C TYR A 203 -15.73 -14.19 3.68
N GLU A 204 -15.05 -13.40 4.48
CA GLU A 204 -14.55 -12.10 4.06
C GLU A 204 -13.15 -12.24 3.45
N VAL A 205 -12.90 -11.49 2.38
CA VAL A 205 -11.55 -11.30 1.82
C VAL A 205 -11.25 -9.82 1.75
N ILE A 206 -10.13 -9.43 2.36
CA ILE A 206 -9.64 -8.05 2.41
C ILE A 206 -8.85 -7.78 1.14
N VAL A 207 -9.10 -6.68 0.44
CA VAL A 207 -8.36 -6.30 -0.76
C VAL A 207 -7.78 -4.90 -0.55
N ASP A 208 -6.47 -4.77 -0.78
CA ASP A 208 -5.73 -3.51 -0.66
C ASP A 208 -4.95 -3.23 -1.96
N TYR A 209 -5.07 -2.01 -2.46
CA TYR A 209 -4.43 -1.59 -3.71
C TYR A 209 -3.05 -0.99 -3.43
N LYS A 210 -2.04 -1.47 -4.16
CA LYS A 210 -0.67 -0.97 -4.07
C LYS A 210 -0.25 -0.30 -5.38
N GLY A 211 0.05 1.00 -5.29
CA GLY A 211 0.67 1.77 -6.38
C GLY A 211 2.19 1.56 -6.55
N SER A 212 2.76 0.57 -5.87
CA SER A 212 4.18 0.19 -5.93
C SER A 212 4.37 -1.08 -6.77
N GLN A 213 5.61 -1.36 -7.15
CA GLN A 213 5.99 -2.66 -7.73
C GLN A 213 5.80 -3.79 -6.70
N ARG A 214 5.65 -5.03 -7.18
CA ARG A 214 5.65 -6.22 -6.32
C ARG A 214 7.04 -6.41 -5.69
N PRO A 215 7.16 -6.48 -4.35
CA PRO A 215 8.45 -6.71 -3.68
C PRO A 215 9.07 -8.06 -4.04
N ARG A 216 10.39 -8.19 -3.89
CA ARG A 216 11.07 -9.49 -3.99
C ARG A 216 11.04 -10.21 -2.66
N MET A 217 11.06 -11.53 -2.69
CA MET A 217 11.09 -12.42 -1.53
C MET A 217 12.52 -12.57 -0.98
N ILE A 218 13.16 -11.46 -0.62
CA ILE A 218 14.49 -11.45 -0.01
C ILE A 218 14.41 -10.84 1.38
N SER A 219 15.20 -11.39 2.31
CA SER A 219 15.25 -10.89 3.70
C SER A 219 15.72 -9.44 3.82
N THR A 220 16.42 -8.92 2.81
CA THR A 220 16.87 -7.52 2.74
C THR A 220 15.79 -6.56 2.22
N ASP A 221 14.67 -7.07 1.69
CA ASP A 221 13.52 -6.30 1.23
C ASP A 221 12.35 -6.55 2.19
N PRO A 222 12.19 -5.73 3.24
CA PRO A 222 11.17 -5.97 4.25
C PRO A 222 9.74 -5.70 3.73
N TYR A 223 9.58 -5.14 2.52
CA TYR A 223 8.26 -4.80 1.99
C TYR A 223 7.41 -6.03 1.69
N TRP A 224 8.02 -7.19 1.42
CA TRP A 224 7.28 -8.44 1.23
C TRP A 224 6.54 -8.84 2.51
N GLU A 225 7.26 -8.91 3.64
CA GLU A 225 6.74 -9.31 4.96
C GLU A 225 5.84 -8.22 5.57
N GLN A 226 6.18 -6.94 5.40
CA GLN A 226 5.35 -5.83 5.85
C GLN A 226 3.95 -5.84 5.22
N GLY A 227 3.86 -6.25 3.94
CA GLY A 227 2.58 -6.47 3.27
C GLY A 227 1.75 -7.58 3.92
N ASP A 228 2.40 -8.68 4.31
CA ASP A 228 1.73 -9.74 5.07
C ASP A 228 1.23 -9.20 6.42
N TRP A 229 2.10 -8.53 7.18
CA TRP A 229 1.73 -8.00 8.49
C TRP A 229 0.55 -7.05 8.41
N GLN A 230 0.52 -6.18 7.39
CA GLN A 230 -0.59 -5.24 7.17
C GLN A 230 -1.92 -5.98 7.00
N VAL A 231 -1.97 -6.98 6.11
CA VAL A 231 -3.18 -7.77 5.85
C VAL A 231 -3.64 -8.53 7.09
N GLN A 232 -2.71 -9.21 7.77
CA GLN A 232 -3.01 -9.96 9.00
C GLN A 232 -3.57 -9.04 10.10
N THR A 233 -3.02 -7.83 10.22
CA THR A 233 -3.47 -6.85 11.20
C THR A 233 -4.83 -6.28 10.87
N TYR A 234 -5.13 -6.02 9.58
CA TYR A 234 -6.47 -5.65 9.15
C TYR A 234 -7.49 -6.77 9.42
N ALA A 235 -7.14 -8.03 9.18
CA ALA A 235 -8.01 -9.16 9.50
C ALA A 235 -8.32 -9.23 11.00
N TRP A 236 -7.31 -9.03 11.84
CA TRP A 236 -7.51 -8.96 13.29
C TRP A 236 -8.39 -7.77 13.70
N LEU A 237 -8.16 -6.58 13.16
CA LEU A 237 -8.99 -5.40 13.45
C LEU A 237 -10.43 -5.60 12.97
N ARG A 238 -10.65 -6.22 11.80
CA ARG A 238 -11.98 -6.52 11.26
C ARG A 238 -12.74 -7.54 12.12
N SER A 239 -12.07 -8.60 12.59
CA SER A 239 -12.70 -9.61 13.46
C SER A 239 -13.14 -9.10 14.83
N ARG A 240 -12.73 -7.89 15.23
CA ARG A 240 -13.15 -7.20 16.46
C ARG A 240 -14.44 -6.41 16.29
N GLN A 241 -14.89 -6.19 15.05
CA GLN A 241 -16.05 -5.37 14.77
C GLN A 241 -17.33 -6.19 14.71
N PRO A 242 -18.50 -5.58 14.96
CA PRO A 242 -19.78 -6.24 14.72
C PRO A 242 -19.88 -6.74 13.28
N GLU A 243 -20.63 -7.84 13.12
CA GLU A 243 -20.98 -8.42 11.81
C GLU A 243 -19.77 -8.88 10.97
N SER A 244 -18.62 -9.13 11.59
CA SER A 244 -17.48 -9.71 10.87
C SER A 244 -17.71 -11.20 10.59
N LEU A 245 -17.60 -11.60 9.32
CA LEU A 245 -17.43 -13.00 8.97
C LEU A 245 -15.99 -13.44 9.24
N LEU A 246 -15.72 -14.74 9.09
CA LEU A 246 -14.36 -15.25 9.11
C LEU A 246 -13.57 -14.65 7.93
N ILE A 247 -12.50 -13.93 8.23
CA ILE A 247 -11.57 -13.43 7.23
C ILE A 247 -10.67 -14.58 6.80
N ALA A 248 -10.82 -15.03 5.56
CA ALA A 248 -10.09 -16.20 5.07
C ALA A 248 -8.73 -15.85 4.45
N ALA A 249 -8.66 -14.71 3.78
CA ALA A 249 -7.47 -14.25 3.09
C ALA A 249 -7.48 -12.72 2.98
N GLY A 250 -6.33 -12.15 2.69
CA GLY A 250 -6.25 -10.84 2.06
C GLY A 250 -5.57 -10.90 0.71
N ILE A 251 -5.78 -9.87 -0.09
CA ILE A 251 -5.24 -9.71 -1.43
C ILE A 251 -4.57 -8.36 -1.53
N LEU A 252 -3.28 -8.36 -1.86
CA LEU A 252 -2.57 -7.15 -2.28
C LEU A 252 -2.58 -7.10 -3.81
N ILE A 253 -3.10 -6.02 -4.37
CA ILE A 253 -3.13 -5.79 -5.81
C ILE A 253 -2.08 -4.75 -6.19
N TYR A 254 -0.96 -5.19 -6.76
CA TYR A 254 0.12 -4.34 -7.25
C TYR A 254 -0.22 -3.80 -8.64
N ILE A 255 -0.81 -2.61 -8.68
CA ILE A 255 -1.32 -1.98 -9.91
C ILE A 255 -0.22 -1.72 -10.93
N ASN A 256 1.02 -1.47 -10.48
CA ASN A 256 2.15 -1.27 -11.39
C ASN A 256 2.47 -2.52 -12.23
N GLU A 257 2.14 -3.72 -11.76
CA GLU A 257 2.37 -4.96 -12.51
C GLU A 257 1.38 -5.13 -13.68
N LEU A 258 0.27 -4.40 -13.71
CA LEU A 258 -0.63 -4.34 -14.87
C LEU A 258 -0.03 -3.56 -16.04
N THR A 259 0.92 -2.66 -15.77
CA THR A 259 1.66 -1.87 -16.77
C THR A 259 3.13 -1.77 -16.36
N PRO A 260 3.88 -2.88 -16.39
CA PRO A 260 5.20 -2.95 -15.76
C PRO A 260 6.19 -2.06 -16.51
N GLY A 261 6.74 -1.02 -15.88
CA GLY A 261 7.74 -0.16 -16.48
C GLY A 261 9.14 -0.76 -16.43
N ASP A 262 10.16 0.05 -16.75
CA ASP A 262 11.56 -0.39 -16.70
C ASP A 262 11.96 -0.93 -15.32
N LYS A 263 11.49 -0.28 -14.23
CA LYS A 263 11.80 -0.70 -12.86
C LYS A 263 11.17 -2.06 -12.54
N GLU A 264 9.88 -2.22 -12.83
CA GLU A 264 9.15 -3.47 -12.62
C GLU A 264 9.77 -4.62 -13.44
N MET A 265 10.13 -4.37 -14.70
CA MET A 265 10.77 -5.37 -15.57
C MET A 265 12.19 -5.75 -15.11
N GLN A 266 12.99 -4.78 -14.66
CA GLN A 266 14.30 -5.07 -14.06
C GLN A 266 14.18 -5.86 -12.75
N ASN A 267 13.17 -5.53 -11.94
CA ASN A 267 12.87 -6.23 -10.70
C ASN A 267 12.44 -7.68 -10.98
N LEU A 268 11.57 -7.88 -11.98
CA LEU A 268 11.14 -9.20 -12.44
C LEU A 268 12.31 -10.06 -12.93
N LYS A 269 13.16 -9.53 -13.81
CA LYS A 269 14.31 -10.29 -14.34
C LYS A 269 15.29 -10.70 -13.24
N ARG A 270 15.61 -9.78 -12.33
CA ARG A 270 16.44 -10.09 -11.15
C ARG A 270 15.75 -11.11 -10.24
N GLY A 271 14.46 -10.93 -9.98
CA GLY A 271 13.65 -11.85 -9.20
C GLY A 271 13.66 -13.28 -9.75
N ILE A 272 13.56 -13.44 -11.07
CA ILE A 272 13.65 -14.76 -11.73
C ILE A 272 15.07 -15.34 -11.61
N ALA A 273 16.09 -14.53 -11.89
CA ALA A 273 17.49 -15.00 -11.85
C ALA A 273 17.91 -15.44 -10.44
N ASP A 274 17.46 -14.73 -9.42
CA ASP A 274 17.82 -14.97 -8.02
C ASP A 274 16.87 -15.98 -7.34
N GLY A 275 15.77 -16.39 -7.98
CA GLY A 275 14.74 -17.24 -7.37
C GLY A 275 13.92 -16.54 -6.27
N THR A 276 13.76 -15.22 -6.37
CA THR A 276 13.17 -14.35 -5.33
C THR A 276 11.85 -13.71 -5.76
N THR A 277 11.17 -14.29 -6.75
CA THR A 277 9.80 -13.92 -7.13
C THR A 277 8.93 -15.16 -7.14
N ASP A 278 7.69 -15.00 -6.67
CA ASP A 278 6.69 -16.05 -6.58
C ASP A 278 5.94 -16.32 -7.89
N VAL A 279 5.95 -15.36 -8.82
CA VAL A 279 5.24 -15.47 -10.10
C VAL A 279 6.23 -15.36 -11.27
N VAL A 280 6.49 -16.49 -11.90
CA VAL A 280 7.32 -16.63 -13.10
C VAL A 280 6.46 -16.96 -14.34
N PRO A 281 6.88 -16.54 -15.55
CA PRO A 281 6.19 -16.94 -16.76
C PRO A 281 6.31 -18.45 -16.98
N THR A 282 5.32 -19.05 -17.63
CA THR A 282 5.32 -20.49 -17.92
C THR A 282 6.50 -20.83 -18.83
N PRO A 283 7.30 -21.88 -18.56
CA PRO A 283 8.41 -22.28 -19.41
C PRO A 283 7.96 -22.52 -20.86
N GLY A 284 8.68 -21.95 -21.83
CA GLY A 284 8.36 -22.04 -23.26
C GLY A 284 7.25 -21.10 -23.74
N SER A 285 6.62 -20.31 -22.86
CA SER A 285 5.60 -19.34 -23.24
C SER A 285 6.17 -18.11 -23.97
N ALA A 286 5.31 -17.38 -24.67
CA ALA A 286 5.67 -16.09 -25.25
C ALA A 286 6.14 -15.08 -24.18
N ASP A 287 5.49 -15.09 -23.01
CA ASP A 287 5.86 -14.22 -21.89
C ASP A 287 7.28 -14.52 -21.37
N GLU A 288 7.68 -15.80 -21.28
CA GLU A 288 9.04 -16.18 -20.91
C GLU A 288 10.06 -15.61 -21.90
N GLN A 289 9.79 -15.73 -23.20
CA GLN A 289 10.64 -15.20 -24.25
C GLN A 289 10.77 -13.68 -24.17
N ILE A 290 9.66 -12.98 -23.97
CA ILE A 290 9.61 -11.52 -23.82
C ILE A 290 10.45 -11.10 -22.61
N VAL A 291 10.19 -11.67 -21.42
CA VAL A 291 10.93 -11.33 -20.19
C VAL A 291 12.43 -11.59 -20.37
N ARG A 292 12.80 -12.74 -20.96
CA ARG A 292 14.20 -13.11 -21.22
C ARG A 292 14.88 -12.12 -22.15
N MET A 293 14.25 -11.73 -23.25
CA MET A 293 14.83 -10.85 -24.27
C MET A 293 14.67 -9.35 -23.97
N TRP A 294 13.83 -8.99 -22.99
CA TRP A 294 13.54 -7.59 -22.65
C TRP A 294 14.80 -6.80 -22.28
N ARG A 295 14.85 -5.55 -22.75
CA ARG A 295 15.88 -4.55 -22.44
C ARG A 295 15.20 -3.23 -22.03
N PRO A 296 15.86 -2.36 -21.24
CA PRO A 296 15.32 -1.06 -20.86
C PRO A 296 14.84 -0.24 -22.07
N GLY A 297 13.65 0.34 -21.98
CA GLY A 297 13.01 1.09 -23.06
C GLY A 297 12.22 0.26 -24.08
N ASN A 298 12.28 -1.08 -24.02
CA ASN A 298 11.41 -1.93 -24.85
C ASN A 298 9.94 -1.77 -24.43
N ALA A 299 9.03 -1.92 -25.39
CA ALA A 299 7.60 -1.95 -25.14
C ALA A 299 7.21 -3.14 -24.23
N ILE A 300 6.27 -2.91 -23.33
CA ILE A 300 5.88 -3.77 -22.20
C ILE A 300 4.45 -4.30 -22.34
N ASP A 301 3.71 -3.77 -23.30
CA ASP A 301 2.35 -4.16 -23.70
C ASP A 301 2.30 -5.54 -24.37
N GLN A 302 3.46 -6.08 -24.75
CA GLN A 302 3.61 -7.41 -25.34
C GLN A 302 3.38 -8.54 -24.33
N LEU A 303 3.52 -8.28 -23.03
CA LEU A 303 3.20 -9.27 -22.00
C LEU A 303 1.70 -9.54 -21.97
N SER A 304 1.35 -10.83 -21.91
CA SER A 304 -0.03 -11.27 -21.82
C SER A 304 -0.72 -10.64 -20.60
N ILE A 305 -2.01 -10.32 -20.76
CA ILE A 305 -2.79 -9.77 -19.67
C ILE A 305 -2.92 -10.78 -18.52
N GLU A 306 -3.00 -12.07 -18.85
CA GLU A 306 -3.05 -13.16 -17.86
C GLU A 306 -1.81 -13.16 -16.96
N PHE A 307 -0.61 -13.07 -17.55
CA PHE A 307 0.62 -13.02 -16.78
C PHE A 307 0.72 -11.75 -15.93
N ARG A 308 0.32 -10.60 -16.48
CA ARG A 308 0.29 -9.33 -15.75
C ARG A 308 -0.70 -9.36 -14.57
N LEU A 309 -1.88 -9.95 -14.75
CA LEU A 309 -2.87 -10.12 -13.68
C LEU A 309 -2.35 -11.06 -12.58
N ARG A 310 -1.75 -12.20 -12.95
CA ARG A 310 -1.11 -13.13 -12.00
C ARG A 310 -0.02 -12.44 -11.18
N ARG A 311 0.77 -11.55 -11.79
CA ARG A 311 1.79 -10.76 -11.09
C ARG A 311 1.20 -9.65 -10.22
N ALA A 312 0.10 -9.04 -10.64
CA ALA A 312 -0.55 -7.98 -9.88
C ALA A 312 -1.20 -8.51 -8.60
N ILE A 313 -1.78 -9.71 -8.63
CA ILE A 313 -2.54 -10.27 -7.50
C ILE A 313 -1.60 -11.06 -6.57
N ARG A 314 -1.64 -10.75 -5.27
CA ARG A 314 -0.99 -11.56 -4.22
C ARG A 314 -2.03 -11.95 -3.19
N VAL A 315 -2.31 -13.24 -3.07
CA VAL A 315 -3.20 -13.76 -2.02
C VAL A 315 -2.37 -14.15 -0.81
N ILE A 316 -2.82 -13.74 0.37
CA ILE A 316 -2.19 -13.96 1.67
C ILE A 316 -3.21 -14.68 2.55
N PRO A 317 -3.01 -15.98 2.88
CA PRO A 317 -3.87 -16.69 3.81
C PRO A 317 -3.90 -16.02 5.17
N VAL A 318 -5.08 -15.90 5.77
CA VAL A 318 -5.22 -15.41 7.14
C VAL A 318 -5.39 -16.60 8.06
N THR A 319 -4.42 -16.81 8.95
CA THR A 319 -4.46 -17.82 10.00
C THR A 319 -4.25 -17.17 11.35
N ASN A 320 -4.66 -17.87 12.43
CA ASN A 320 -4.40 -17.39 13.78
C ASN A 320 -2.90 -17.21 14.04
N GLU A 321 -2.05 -18.11 13.54
CA GLU A 321 -0.60 -18.05 13.72
C GLU A 321 0.02 -16.85 13.00
N SER A 322 -0.30 -16.66 11.71
CA SER A 322 0.18 -15.52 10.93
C SER A 322 -0.31 -14.19 11.52
N THR A 323 -1.54 -14.18 12.03
CA THR A 323 -2.13 -13.03 12.73
C THR A 323 -1.37 -12.69 14.00
N GLN A 324 -1.12 -13.65 14.88
CA GLN A 324 -0.38 -13.37 16.13
C GLN A 324 1.06 -12.92 15.86
N THR A 325 1.73 -13.52 14.86
CA THR A 325 3.08 -13.11 14.46
C THR A 325 3.10 -11.66 13.99
N ALA A 326 2.22 -11.28 13.06
CA ALA A 326 2.14 -9.90 12.56
C ALA A 326 1.84 -8.88 13.67
N LEU A 327 0.93 -9.22 14.58
CA LEU A 327 0.56 -8.35 15.69
C LEU A 327 1.73 -8.14 16.64
N LYS A 328 2.50 -9.18 16.95
CA LYS A 328 3.69 -9.09 17.81
C LYS A 328 4.75 -8.17 17.19
N GLU A 329 4.98 -8.28 15.89
CA GLU A 329 5.94 -7.42 15.19
C GLU A 329 5.52 -5.94 15.25
N PHE A 330 4.23 -5.64 15.09
CA PHE A 330 3.72 -4.28 15.26
C PHE A 330 3.69 -3.79 16.71
N ASP A 331 3.41 -4.67 17.68
CA ASP A 331 3.54 -4.36 19.09
C ASP A 331 4.99 -3.92 19.42
N ASP A 332 5.98 -4.60 18.83
CA ASP A 332 7.40 -4.24 18.94
C ASP A 332 7.77 -2.95 18.19
N VAL A 333 7.08 -2.62 17.10
CA VAL A 333 7.21 -1.30 16.46
C VAL A 333 6.74 -0.19 17.39
N VAL A 334 5.56 -0.35 18.01
CA VAL A 334 5.02 0.64 18.95
C VAL A 334 5.94 0.80 20.16
N ARG A 335 6.40 -0.30 20.75
CA ARG A 335 7.37 -0.26 21.86
C ARG A 335 8.61 0.56 21.50
N ARG A 336 9.22 0.30 20.33
CA ARG A 336 10.41 1.03 19.88
C ARG A 336 10.13 2.51 19.60
N ALA A 337 8.96 2.84 19.04
CA ALA A 337 8.57 4.24 18.83
C ALA A 337 8.41 4.97 20.18
N GLU A 338 7.85 4.33 21.20
CA GLU A 338 7.74 4.89 22.54
C GLU A 338 9.09 5.05 23.24
N GLU A 339 10.00 4.09 23.07
CA GLU A 339 11.39 4.20 23.54
C GLU A 339 12.12 5.39 22.89
N ASP A 340 11.95 5.58 21.57
CA ASP A 340 12.56 6.70 20.85
C ASP A 340 11.99 8.05 21.33
N ILE A 341 10.68 8.15 21.62
CA ILE A 341 10.04 9.35 22.21
C ILE A 341 10.64 9.69 23.58
N ILE A 342 10.80 8.69 24.46
CA ILE A 342 11.37 8.90 25.79
C ILE A 342 12.84 9.33 25.67
N LYS A 343 13.59 8.68 24.79
CA LYS A 343 15.00 9.01 24.54
C LYS A 343 15.15 10.45 24.03
N GLU A 344 14.27 10.90 23.14
CA GLU A 344 14.23 12.28 22.69
C GLU A 344 13.96 13.23 23.86
N ALA A 345 12.97 12.93 24.71
CA ALA A 345 12.66 13.76 25.88
C ALA A 345 13.83 13.86 26.87
N CYS A 346 14.63 12.80 27.01
CA CYS A 346 15.80 12.79 27.89
C CYS A 346 17.03 13.52 27.31
N ILE A 347 17.31 13.35 26.01
CA ILE A 347 18.53 13.88 25.37
C ILE A 347 18.29 15.30 24.80
N GLY A 348 17.07 15.60 24.36
CA GLY A 348 16.72 16.86 23.71
C GLY A 348 17.19 16.98 22.25
N ASP A 349 17.56 15.85 21.61
CA ASP A 349 18.08 15.83 20.23
C ASP A 349 17.42 14.72 19.39
N ILE A 350 16.72 15.12 18.33
CA ILE A 350 16.02 14.23 17.40
C ILE A 350 16.99 13.30 16.67
N LEU A 351 18.14 13.80 16.20
CA LEU A 351 19.08 13.02 15.39
C LEU A 351 19.80 11.96 16.23
N GLN A 352 19.91 12.18 17.54
CA GLN A 352 20.47 11.20 18.47
C GLN A 352 19.43 10.19 18.96
N ALA A 353 18.17 10.61 19.11
CA ALA A 353 17.09 9.74 19.53
C ALA A 353 16.63 8.81 18.39
N TRP A 354 16.40 9.35 17.20
CA TRP A 354 15.77 8.67 16.07
C TRP A 354 16.78 8.28 14.99
N SER A 355 16.98 6.98 14.81
CA SER A 355 17.94 6.48 13.81
C SER A 355 17.34 6.49 12.39
N PRO A 356 18.05 6.99 11.37
CA PRO A 356 17.69 6.75 9.98
C PRO A 356 17.90 5.26 9.64
N GLN A 357 16.85 4.60 9.16
CA GLN A 357 16.86 3.17 8.80
C GLN A 357 16.32 2.91 7.38
N CYS A 358 16.28 3.95 6.54
CA CYS A 358 15.75 3.81 5.18
C CYS A 358 16.72 2.99 4.31
N LEU A 359 16.22 1.88 3.77
CA LEU A 359 16.93 1.04 2.80
C LEU A 359 16.53 1.34 1.34
N ASP A 360 15.50 2.15 1.15
CA ASP A 360 14.95 2.47 -0.16
C ASP A 360 15.44 3.84 -0.66
N ASP A 361 16.14 3.83 -1.79
CA ASP A 361 16.68 5.03 -2.44
C ASP A 361 15.57 5.90 -3.03
N ASP A 362 14.45 5.33 -3.48
CA ASP A 362 13.32 6.13 -3.96
C ASP A 362 12.67 6.92 -2.81
N THR A 363 12.50 6.28 -1.64
CA THR A 363 12.03 6.94 -0.42
C THR A 363 12.98 8.04 0.04
N CYS A 364 14.30 7.80 0.07
CA CYS A 364 15.27 8.84 0.44
C CYS A 364 15.35 9.97 -0.59
N SER A 365 15.29 9.63 -1.88
CA SER A 365 15.23 10.59 -2.97
C SER A 365 14.00 11.48 -2.83
N ALA A 366 12.86 10.91 -2.40
CA ALA A 366 11.60 11.60 -2.13
C ALA A 366 11.55 12.31 -0.76
N CYS A 367 12.52 12.12 0.12
CA CYS A 367 12.48 12.67 1.48
C CYS A 367 12.88 14.14 1.49
N ASP A 368 12.09 14.97 2.16
CA ASP A 368 12.34 16.41 2.31
C ASP A 368 13.56 16.70 3.19
N PHE A 369 13.81 15.79 4.12
CA PHE A 369 14.88 15.87 5.10
C PHE A 369 16.21 15.31 4.56
N ARG A 370 16.28 14.91 3.28
CA ARG A 370 17.48 14.32 2.67
C ARG A 370 18.71 15.22 2.74
N TYR A 371 18.53 16.54 2.74
CA TYR A 371 19.61 17.53 2.75
C TYR A 371 20.28 17.72 4.11
N PHE A 372 19.78 17.07 5.16
CA PHE A 372 20.42 17.03 6.48
C PHE A 372 20.35 15.64 7.13
N CYS A 373 19.88 14.63 6.38
CA CYS A 373 19.84 13.25 6.84
C CYS A 373 21.27 12.70 6.95
N PRO A 374 21.69 12.15 8.09
CA PRO A 374 23.05 11.65 8.23
C PRO A 374 23.30 10.32 7.50
N ARG A 375 22.24 9.57 7.16
CA ARG A 375 22.33 8.28 6.46
C ARG A 375 21.15 8.05 5.50
N PRO A 376 21.09 8.74 4.34
CA PRO A 376 20.16 8.38 3.28
C PRO A 376 20.57 7.06 2.62
N ALA A 377 19.59 6.29 2.14
CA ALA A 377 19.80 5.10 1.35
C ALA A 377 20.67 5.40 0.11
N GLY A 378 21.47 4.42 -0.32
CA GLY A 378 22.33 4.56 -1.50
C GLY A 378 23.56 5.45 -1.33
N LYS A 379 23.79 6.05 -0.15
CA LYS A 379 25.02 6.80 0.18
C LYS A 379 25.93 6.00 1.12
N GLY A 380 27.25 6.07 0.89
CA GLY A 380 28.25 5.33 1.67
C GLY A 380 28.64 6.00 2.99
N ASP A 381 29.44 5.28 3.78
CA ASP A 381 30.01 5.78 5.04
C ASP A 381 30.87 7.03 4.78
N GLY A 382 30.50 8.16 5.37
CA GLY A 382 31.16 9.46 5.14
C GLY A 382 30.33 10.47 4.32
N TYR A 383 29.09 10.13 3.94
CA TYR A 383 28.15 11.09 3.38
C TYR A 383 28.03 12.33 4.29
N ARG A 384 28.29 13.50 3.70
CA ARG A 384 28.00 14.79 4.32
C ARG A 384 26.81 15.39 3.58
N PRO A 385 25.76 15.79 4.29
CA PRO A 385 24.63 16.45 3.65
C PRO A 385 25.10 17.74 2.97
N GLU A 386 24.79 17.87 1.69
CA GLU A 386 25.09 19.07 0.91
C GLU A 386 23.93 20.05 1.03
N ALA A 387 24.25 21.33 1.19
CA ALA A 387 23.24 22.38 1.17
C ALA A 387 22.55 22.38 -0.22
N PRO A 388 21.21 22.54 -0.28
CA PRO A 388 20.53 22.65 -1.57
C PRO A 388 21.11 23.83 -2.35
N GLU A 389 21.37 23.63 -3.64
CA GLU A 389 21.71 24.73 -4.54
C GLU A 389 20.53 25.71 -4.56
N ALA A 390 20.82 26.99 -4.27
CA ALA A 390 19.83 28.05 -4.38
C ALA A 390 19.43 28.20 -5.88
N PRO A 391 18.13 28.40 -6.16
CA PRO A 391 17.62 28.51 -7.53
C PRO A 391 18.15 29.70 -8.31
#